data_AF-A0A957PF03-F1
#
_entry.id   AF-A0A957PF03-F1
#
_cell.length_a   1.000
_cell.length_b   1.000
_cell.length_c   1.000
_cell.angle_alpha   90.00
_cell.angle_beta   90.00
_cell.angle_gamma   90.00
#
_symmetry.space_group_name_H-M   'P 1'
#
loop_
_entity.id
_entity.type
_entity.pdbx_description
1 polymer ?
#
loop_
_entity_poly.entity_id
_entity_poly.type
_entity_poly.pdbx_seq_one_letter_code
_entity_poly.pdbx_strand_id
1 'polypeptide(L)' 'MPKHRIYTTSVASVYPHYIAKAERKGRTKAEVDEIIRWLTGYSQ' A
#
# COMPACT_ATOMS: atom_id res chain seq x y z
N MET A 1 -26.16 -5.01 -6.45
CA MET A 1 -24.94 -4.61 -7.18
C MET A 1 -23.85 -5.62 -6.86
N PRO A 2 -23.14 -6.20 -7.85
CA PRO A 2 -22.01 -7.08 -7.57
C PRO A 2 -20.92 -6.29 -6.84
N LYS A 3 -20.42 -6.82 -5.71
CA LYS A 3 -19.33 -6.19 -4.95
C LYS A 3 -18.07 -6.21 -5.80
N HIS A 4 -17.41 -5.07 -5.93
CA HIS A 4 -16.12 -4.99 -6.61
C HIS A 4 -15.07 -5.78 -5.80
N ARG A 5 -14.27 -6.62 -6.47
CA ARG A 5 -13.30 -7.52 -5.82
C ARG A 5 -12.31 -6.78 -4.91
N ILE A 6 -12.02 -5.51 -5.21
CA ILE A 6 -11.08 -4.70 -4.42
C ILE A 6 -11.51 -4.56 -2.95
N TYR A 7 -12.81 -4.58 -2.67
CA TYR A 7 -13.30 -4.42 -1.29
C TYR A 7 -13.05 -5.66 -0.42
N THR A 8 -12.76 -6.80 -1.05
CA THR A 8 -12.44 -8.06 -0.38
C THR A 8 -10.96 -8.44 -0.48
N THR A 9 -10.18 -7.70 -1.27
CA THR A 9 -8.74 -7.97 -1.43
C THR A 9 -8.00 -7.55 -0.16
N SER A 10 -7.17 -8.44 0.39
CA SER A 10 -6.31 -8.12 1.53
C SER A 10 -5.25 -7.09 1.14
N VAL A 11 -5.09 -6.05 1.96
CA VAL A 11 -4.03 -5.05 1.80
C VAL A 11 -2.64 -5.69 1.75
N ALA A 12 -2.41 -6.77 2.51
CA ALA A 12 -1.15 -7.50 2.52
C ALA A 12 -0.77 -8.07 1.15
N SER A 13 -1.76 -8.45 0.33
CA SER A 13 -1.50 -8.93 -1.04
C SER A 13 -1.13 -7.81 -2.01
N VAL A 14 -1.58 -6.58 -1.74
CA VAL A 14 -1.34 -5.41 -2.61
C VAL A 14 -0.04 -4.69 -2.25
N TYR A 15 0.33 -4.71 -0.97
CA TYR A 15 1.44 -3.96 -0.41
C TYR A 15 2.81 -4.20 -1.11
N PRO A 16 3.21 -5.44 -1.47
CA PRO A 16 4.44 -5.68 -2.23
C PRO A 16 4.48 -4.93 -3.57
N HIS A 17 3.32 -4.75 -4.22
CA HIS A 17 3.23 -4.02 -5.48
C HIS A 17 3.43 -2.50 -5.31
N TYR A 18 3.11 -1.94 -4.14
CA TYR A 18 3.43 -0.54 -3.84
C TYR A 18 4.93 -0.33 -3.67
N ILE A 19 5.62 -1.24 -2.97
CA ILE A 19 7.08 -1.21 -2.81
C ILE A 19 7.75 -1.31 -4.18
N ALA A 20 7.42 -2.33 -4.97
CA ALA A 20 8.01 -2.51 -6.30
C ALA A 20 7.80 -1.30 -7.21
N LYS A 21 6.63 -0.64 -7.12
CA LYS A 21 6.36 0.60 -7.85
C LYS A 21 7.18 1.78 -7.33
N ALA A 22 7.41 1.88 -6.03
CA ALA A 22 8.23 2.91 -5.41
C ALA A 22 9.71 2.73 -5.79
N GLU A 23 10.24 1.50 -5.73
CA GLU A 23 11.61 1.16 -6.12
C GLU A 23 11.88 1.49 -7.59
N ARG A 24 10.93 1.17 -8.49
CA ARG A 24 11.00 1.58 -9.90
C ARG A 24 11.05 3.09 -10.12
N LYS A 25 10.67 3.88 -9.12
CA LYS A 25 10.72 5.34 -9.13
C LYS A 25 11.85 5.91 -8.26
N GLY A 26 12.80 5.07 -7.84
CA GLY A 26 13.93 5.48 -6.99
C GLY A 26 13.53 5.82 -5.55
N ARG A 27 12.38 5.33 -5.09
CA ARG A 27 11.88 5.50 -3.73
C ARG A 27 12.03 4.22 -2.93
N THR A 28 11.93 4.34 -1.62
CA THR A 28 12.16 3.29 -0.64
C THR A 28 10.87 2.79 -0.03
N LYS A 29 10.93 1.59 0.56
CA LYS A 29 9.84 1.06 1.40
C LYS A 29 9.48 1.99 2.56
N ALA A 30 10.48 2.61 3.19
CA ALA A 30 10.26 3.50 4.33
C ALA A 30 9.37 4.70 3.99
N GLU A 31 9.55 5.29 2.81
CA GLU A 31 8.69 6.37 2.31
C GLU A 31 7.25 5.89 2.06
N VAL A 32 7.08 4.66 1.54
CA VAL A 32 5.74 4.06 1.37
C VAL A 32 5.06 3.88 2.73
N ASP A 33 5.79 3.39 3.73
CA ASP A 33 5.28 3.18 5.09
C ASP A 33 4.92 4.50 5.77
N GLU A 34 5.72 5.54 5.59
CA GLU A 34 5.41 6.89 6.06
C GLU A 34 4.10 7.42 5.47
N ILE A 35 3.92 7.31 4.14
CA ILE A 35 2.70 7.75 3.47
C ILE A 35 1.48 6.96 3.94
N ILE A 36 1.60 5.64 4.10
CA ILE A 36 0.48 4.81 4.59
C ILE A 36 0.10 5.20 6.02
N ARG A 37 1.09 5.46 6.89
CA ARG A 37 0.84 5.93 8.26
C ARG A 37 0.16 7.30 8.28
N TRP A 38 0.61 8.24 7.44
CA TRP A 38 -0.04 9.54 7.29
C TRP A 38 -1.50 9.43 6.82
N LEU A 39 -1.76 8.54 5.85
CA LEU A 39 -3.09 8.35 5.26
C LEU A 39 -4.07 7.64 6.21
N THR A 40 -3.58 6.69 7.00
CA THR A 40 -4.42 5.80 7.81
C THR A 40 -4.45 6.16 9.29
N GLY A 41 -3.49 6.96 9.76
CA GLY A 41 -3.32 7.29 11.18
C GLY A 41 -2.78 6.14 12.04
N TYR A 42 -2.41 5.00 11.43
CA TYR A 42 -1.80 3.89 12.16
C TYR A 42 -0.34 4.16 12.50
N SER A 43 0.10 3.66 13.65
CA SER A 43 1.52 3.54 14.02
C SER A 43 2.02 2.12 13.78
N GLN A 44 3.34 1.97 13.71
CA GLN A 44 4.00 0.66 13.70
C GLN A 44 3.96 0.00 15.07
#